data_AF-A0A0F9AMF0-F1
#
_entry.id   AF-A0A0F9AMF0-F1
#
_cell.length_a   1.000
_cell.length_b   1.000
_cell.length_c   1.000
_cell.angle_alpha   90.00
_cell.angle_beta   90.00
_cell.angle_gamma   90.00
#
_symmetry.space_group_name_H-M   'P 1'
#
loop_
_entity.id
_entity.type
_entity.pdbx_description
1 polymer ?
#
loop_
_entity_poly.entity_id
_entity_poly.type
_entity_poly.pdbx_seq_one_letter_code
_entity_poly.pdbx_strand_id
1 'polypeptide(L)' 'DSIELAIQKEEMDKTQQSLVNALIECGVKKTAAQILKDINREKWFNPQEAIEYGLADSGVTAELLKGWLTK' A
#
# COMPACT_ATOMS: atom_id res chain seq x y z
N ASP A 1 -25.64 12.43 -17.82
CA ASP A 1 -25.87 11.12 -17.17
C ASP A 1 -24.91 10.01 -17.59
N SER A 2 -24.61 9.73 -18.87
CA SER A 2 -23.57 8.73 -19.24
C SER A 2 -22.14 9.31 -19.31
N ILE A 3 -22.00 10.58 -19.73
CA ILE A 3 -20.71 11.27 -19.83
C ILE A 3 -20.09 11.48 -18.45
N GLU A 4 -20.90 11.87 -17.46
CA GLU A 4 -20.44 12.09 -16.09
C GLU A 4 -19.94 10.79 -15.45
N LEU A 5 -20.64 9.67 -15.68
CA LEU A 5 -20.19 8.34 -15.24
C LEU A 5 -18.86 7.95 -15.90
N ALA A 6 -18.66 8.29 -17.17
CA ALA A 6 -17.40 8.01 -17.87
C ALA A 6 -16.23 8.83 -17.27
N ILE A 7 -16.46 10.11 -16.96
CA ILE A 7 -15.47 10.97 -16.31
C ILE A 7 -15.13 10.43 -14.91
N GLN A 8 -16.14 10.07 -14.12
CA GLN A 8 -15.93 9.50 -12.78
C GLN A 8 -15.12 8.20 -12.85
N LYS A 9 -15.43 7.33 -13.81
CA LYS A 9 -14.66 6.10 -14.02
C LYS A 9 -13.19 6.38 -14.34
N GLU A 10 -12.91 7.33 -15.23
CA GLU A 10 -11.55 7.70 -15.59
C GLU A 10 -10.76 8.21 -14.39
N GLU A 11 -11.37 9.05 -13.55
CA GLU A 11 -10.72 9.57 -12.35
C GLU A 11 -10.48 8.49 -11.29
N MET A 12 -11.39 7.52 -11.15
CA MET A 12 -11.18 6.35 -10.31
C MET A 12 -9.99 5.51 -10.78
N ASP A 13 -9.91 5.23 -12.09
CA ASP A 13 -8.83 4.44 -12.67
C ASP A 13 -7.46 5.16 -12.48
N LYS A 14 -7.42 6.49 -12.65
CA LYS A 14 -6.21 7.32 -12.38
C LYS A 14 -5.80 7.28 -10.91
N THR A 15 -6.76 7.44 -10.01
CA THR A 15 -6.49 7.42 -8.56
C THR A 15 -5.95 6.06 -8.11
N GLN A 16 -6.52 4.99 -8.66
CA GLN A 16 -6.06 3.64 -8.38
C GLN A 16 -4.64 3.41 -8.87
N GLN A 17 -4.31 3.89 -10.08
CA GLN A 17 -2.95 3.79 -10.61
C GLN A 17 -1.94 4.61 -9.80
N SER A 18 -2.34 5.80 -9.33
CA SER A 18 -1.51 6.64 -8.45
C SER A 18 -1.14 5.92 -7.15
N LEU A 19 -2.12 5.28 -6.50
CA LEU A 19 -1.88 4.47 -5.30
C LEU A 19 -0.93 3.30 -5.58
N VAL A 20 -1.12 2.57 -6.68
CA VAL A 20 -0.25 1.46 -7.07
C VAL A 20 1.19 1.92 -7.26
N ASN A 21 1.39 3.05 -7.94
CA ASN A 21 2.72 3.61 -8.16
C ASN A 21 3.39 4.03 -6.85
N ALA A 22 2.66 4.73 -5.98
CA ALA A 22 3.16 5.14 -4.67
C ALA A 22 3.62 3.93 -3.82
N LEU A 23 2.84 2.84 -3.82
CA LEU A 23 3.21 1.61 -3.12
C LEU A 23 4.49 0.98 -3.68
N ILE A 24 4.67 0.98 -5.00
CA ILE A 24 5.91 0.49 -5.63
C ILE A 24 7.10 1.36 -5.25
N GLU A 25 6.95 2.70 -5.28
CA GLU A 25 7.98 3.65 -4.88
C GLU A 25 8.41 3.47 -3.41
N CYS A 26 7.48 3.11 -2.53
CA CYS A 26 7.76 2.82 -1.12
C CYS A 26 8.44 1.46 -0.87
N GLY A 27 8.69 0.64 -1.91
CA GLY A 27 9.45 -0.61 -1.77
C GLY A 27 8.61 -1.88 -1.74
N VAL A 28 7.33 -1.82 -2.12
CA VAL A 28 6.49 -3.01 -2.26
C VAL A 28 7.09 -4.00 -3.26
N LYS A 29 7.18 -5.27 -2.86
CA LYS A 29 7.83 -6.35 -3.62
C LYS A 29 6.87 -7.09 -4.55
N LYS A 30 5.86 -6.39 -5.06
CA LYS A 30 4.78 -6.94 -5.89
C LYS A 30 4.69 -6.17 -7.21
N THR A 31 4.17 -6.83 -8.23
CA THR A 31 3.87 -6.16 -9.50
C THR A 31 2.64 -5.28 -9.37
N ALA A 32 2.52 -4.26 -10.23
CA ALA A 32 1.34 -3.40 -10.29
C ALA A 32 0.01 -4.20 -10.37
N ALA A 33 -0.02 -5.28 -11.17
CA ALA A 33 -1.20 -6.14 -11.31
C ALA A 33 -1.55 -6.90 -10.02
N GLN A 34 -0.54 -7.35 -9.27
CA GLN A 34 -0.75 -8.01 -7.97
C GLN A 34 -1.29 -7.02 -6.94
N ILE A 35 -0.73 -5.81 -6.89
CA ILE A 35 -1.19 -4.73 -6.02
C ILE A 35 -2.63 -4.36 -6.37
N LEU A 36 -2.93 -4.16 -7.66
CA LEU A 36 -4.27 -3.82 -8.14
C LEU A 36 -5.31 -4.86 -7.71
N LYS A 37 -4.97 -6.14 -7.83
CA LYS A 37 -5.83 -7.24 -7.37
C LYS A 37 -6.05 -7.19 -5.86
N ASP A 38 -4.99 -6.90 -5.11
CA ASP A 38 -5.01 -6.88 -3.65
C ASP A 38 -5.73 -5.66 -3.07
N ILE A 39 -5.72 -4.49 -3.73
CA ILE A 39 -6.43 -3.27 -3.25
C ILE A 39 -7.91 -3.24 -3.64
N ASN A 40 -8.32 -4.02 -4.65
CA ASN A 40 -9.72 -4.14 -5.05
C ASN A 40 -10.57 -4.89 -4.02
N ARG A 41 -9.95 -5.48 -3.00
CA ARG A 41 -10.61 -6.07 -1.82
C ARG A 41 -9.86 -5.65 -0.58
N GLU A 42 -10.51 -5.68 0.57
CA GLU A 42 -9.79 -5.50 1.82
C GLU A 42 -8.82 -6.66 2.05
N LYS A 43 -7.54 -6.33 2.17
CA LYS A 43 -6.48 -7.26 2.53
C LYS A 43 -5.82 -6.78 3.82
N TRP A 44 -6.04 -7.54 4.88
CA TRP A 44 -5.42 -7.30 6.18
C TRP A 44 -4.07 -8.01 6.23
N PHE A 45 -3.10 -7.38 6.88
CA PHE A 45 -1.75 -7.90 7.06
C PHE A 45 -1.44 -8.01 8.55
N ASN A 46 -0.87 -9.13 8.97
CA ASN A 46 -0.10 -9.17 10.19
C ASN A 46 1.29 -8.50 9.96
N PRO A 47 2.06 -8.20 11.03
CA PRO A 47 3.33 -7.50 10.88
C PRO A 47 4.34 -8.18 9.95
N GLN A 48 4.43 -9.52 10.00
CA GLN A 48 5.35 -10.27 9.15
C GLN A 48 4.94 -10.20 7.67
N GLU A 49 3.65 -10.33 7.39
CA GLU A 49 3.12 -10.22 6.03
C GLU A 49 3.33 -8.82 5.45
N ALA A 50 3.19 -7.77 6.27
CA ALA A 50 3.42 -6.39 5.86
C ALA A 50 4.90 -6.17 5.46
N ILE A 51 5.84 -6.76 6.21
CA ILE A 51 7.28 -6.70 5.90
C ILE A 51 7.60 -7.46 4.62
N GLU A 52 7.04 -8.66 4.44
CA GLU A 52 7.23 -9.47 3.24
C GLU A 52 6.64 -8.81 2.00
N TYR A 53 5.51 -8.13 2.14
CA TYR A 53 4.88 -7.36 1.08
C TYR A 53 5.70 -6.12 0.71
N GLY A 54 6.55 -5.63 1.61
CA GLY A 54 7.34 -4.41 1.44
C GLY A 54 6.59 -3.13 1.84
N LEU A 55 5.60 -3.24 2.72
CA LEU A 55 4.90 -2.08 3.32
C LEU A 55 5.61 -1.55 4.58
N ALA A 56 6.49 -2.36 5.18
CA ALA A 56 7.25 -2.01 6.37
C ALA A 56 8.64 -2.66 6.30
N ASP A 57 9.63 -2.01 6.90
CA ASP A 57 10.98 -2.56 6.97
C ASP A 57 11.16 -3.51 8.16
N SER A 58 10.52 -3.19 9.30
CA SER A 58 10.63 -3.98 10.53
C SER A 58 9.48 -3.68 11.52
N GLY A 59 9.26 -4.62 12.45
CA GLY A 59 8.40 -4.40 13.61
C GLY A 59 9.21 -3.87 14.80
N VAL A 60 8.64 -2.93 15.55
CA VAL A 60 9.30 -2.30 16.71
C VAL A 60 8.49 -2.56 17.97
N THR A 61 9.14 -3.07 19.01
CA THR A 61 8.55 -3.19 20.35
C THR A 61 8.75 -1.88 21.13
N ALA A 62 7.90 -1.64 22.13
CA ALA A 62 8.02 -0.44 22.98
C ALA A 62 9.38 -0.35 23.69
N GLU A 63 9.98 -1.48 24.07
CA GLU A 63 11.30 -1.54 24.68
C GLU A 63 12.41 -1.16 23.69
N LEU A 64 12.37 -1.72 22.46
CA LEU A 64 13.32 -1.40 21.41
C LEU A 64 13.26 0.10 21.04
N LEU A 65 12.04 0.65 20.92
CA LEU A 65 11.84 2.07 20.63
C LEU A 65 12.45 2.98 21.70
N LYS A 66 12.25 2.65 22.98
CA LYS A 66 12.86 3.40 24.09
C LYS A 66 14.39 3.42 23.96
N GLY A 67 14.99 2.26 23.67
CA GLY A 67 16.43 2.14 23.47
C GLY A 67 16.98 2.95 22.29
N TRP A 68 16.17 3.26 21.27
CA TRP A 68 16.56 4.13 20.16
C TRP A 68 16.48 5.61 20.50
N LEU A 69 15.50 6.01 21.32
CA LEU A 69 15.23 7.41 21.66
C LEU A 69 16.11 7.93 22.82
N THR A 70 16.70 7.05 23.61
CA THR A 70 17.56 7.42 24.74
C THR A 70 19.06 7.34 24.44
N LYS A 71 19.44 7.15 23.16
CA LYS A 71 20.82 7.31 22.67
C LYS A 71 21.03 8.72 22.16
#